data_AF-A0A850R1H4-F1
#
_entry.id   AF-A0A850R1H4-F1
#
_cell.length_a   1.000
_cell.length_b   1.000
_cell.length_c   1.000
_cell.angle_alpha   90.00
_cell.angle_beta   90.00
_cell.angle_gamma   90.00
#
_symmetry.space_group_name_H-M   'P 1'
#
loop_
_entity.id
_entity.type
_entity.pdbx_description
1 polymer ?
#
loop_
_entity_poly.entity_id
_entity_poly.type
_entity_poly.pdbx_seq_one_letter_code
_entity_poly.pdbx_strand_id
1 'polypeptide(L)'
;MLQELIIQDFAIIKQVDIQFHNGLNALTGETGAGKSIILDAVSLLLGQRARSEAVRQGCSKAVIQGLFIWNAPNQKPIQNFCEEQGWDFKEQSLIIKRELHSNGRNLCRVNDQLVTAGTLKELGRLLVDISGQNQSQSLLDPKIHTATLDQFGAQDLGSLQASYQVEYQKYQQLQQQARALQTNQQQQAQQIDILQFQVQEITAANLQVGEEEQLQAQQQQLANFVMIHDNLQSAYQLLAQSPANLVDRLAEVVKLLQKIAPYAPEYEQLTQVFQNSYYDLQDSQEQLAQKLELQDYDPTQLPEIEQRLQVIRNLEKKYGADIAAVLAFGDQAQQQLEQLQAQVQDPQALERKLAQQTEILTAAAQKITQIRTQIAHRLERKVAQQLRAMYMAHTEFKVRLIPTKFTIWGQERVEFYLRTNLGTDFQPLVQIASGGELARIMLALKTVLAQYQPVGTLIFDEIDTGVSGRVAQAIGEKMAQIAQQIQVLCITHLPQVAAVSDKQYLVAKQVQNQSTRTTIQILKPRQRVEVIAEMLEGTKVTAITKQHAHELLKLAHPQLDLEK
;
A
#
# COMPACT_ATOMS: atom_id res chain seq x y z
N MET A 1 -10.30 29.62 -12.18
CA MET A 1 -11.68 29.63 -12.68
C MET A 1 -11.74 28.98 -14.06
N LEU A 2 -12.87 28.37 -14.40
CA LEU A 2 -13.19 27.94 -15.76
C LEU A 2 -13.66 29.18 -16.52
N GLN A 3 -12.89 29.62 -17.51
CA GLN A 3 -13.20 30.82 -18.30
C GLN A 3 -14.00 30.48 -19.55
N GLU A 4 -13.65 29.40 -20.23
CA GLU A 4 -14.29 29.01 -21.48
C GLU A 4 -14.52 27.50 -21.51
N LEU A 5 -15.66 27.09 -22.07
CA LEU A 5 -16.02 25.70 -22.30
C LEU A 5 -16.57 25.54 -23.72
N ILE A 6 -15.86 24.75 -24.51
CA ILE A 6 -16.23 24.39 -25.88
C ILE A 6 -16.64 22.92 -25.88
N ILE A 7 -17.85 22.64 -26.38
CA ILE A 7 -18.40 21.29 -26.50
C ILE A 7 -18.81 21.08 -27.96
N GLN A 8 -18.33 20.00 -28.56
CA GLN A 8 -18.66 19.59 -29.93
C GLN A 8 -19.10 18.12 -29.95
N ASP A 9 -20.22 17.85 -30.61
CA ASP A 9 -20.79 16.52 -30.88
C ASP A 9 -20.90 15.61 -29.65
N PHE A 10 -21.31 16.18 -28.51
CA PHE A 10 -21.48 15.49 -27.22
C PHE A 10 -22.96 15.38 -26.85
N ALA A 11 -23.47 14.16 -26.67
CA ALA A 11 -24.88 13.87 -26.43
C ALA A 11 -25.81 14.60 -27.43
N ILE A 12 -26.70 15.49 -26.95
CA ILE A 12 -27.60 16.30 -27.79
C ILE A 12 -26.98 17.65 -28.23
N ILE A 13 -25.75 17.94 -27.84
CA ILE A 13 -25.04 19.16 -28.18
C ILE A 13 -24.26 18.95 -29.47
N LYS A 14 -24.58 19.73 -30.51
CA LYS A 14 -23.78 19.77 -31.76
C LYS A 14 -22.54 20.62 -31.56
N GLN A 15 -22.74 21.87 -31.14
CA GLN A 15 -21.67 22.80 -30.83
C GLN A 15 -22.19 23.85 -29.88
N VAL A 16 -21.46 24.05 -28.79
CA VAL A 16 -21.68 25.06 -27.75
C VAL A 16 -20.32 25.67 -27.40
N ASP A 17 -20.33 26.99 -27.23
CA ASP A 17 -19.22 27.79 -26.76
C ASP A 17 -19.75 28.67 -25.63
N ILE A 18 -19.20 28.51 -24.42
CA ILE A 18 -19.63 29.22 -23.23
C ILE A 18 -18.45 29.95 -22.63
N GLN A 19 -18.57 31.27 -22.54
CA GLN A 19 -17.67 32.12 -21.76
C GLN A 19 -18.29 32.38 -20.40
N PHE A 20 -17.65 31.86 -19.35
CA PHE A 20 -18.04 32.06 -17.95
C PHE A 20 -17.33 33.28 -17.35
N HIS A 21 -17.94 33.86 -16.32
CA HIS A 21 -17.41 35.02 -15.62
C HIS A 21 -17.03 34.68 -14.18
N ASN A 22 -16.26 35.56 -13.54
CA ASN A 22 -16.14 35.56 -12.07
C ASN A 22 -17.52 35.73 -11.43
N GLY A 23 -17.64 35.34 -10.16
CA GLY A 23 -18.90 35.42 -9.43
C GLY A 23 -19.81 34.22 -9.65
N LEU A 24 -21.11 34.43 -9.43
CA LEU A 24 -22.17 33.43 -9.49
C LEU A 24 -22.78 33.41 -10.89
N ASN A 25 -22.58 32.30 -11.59
CA ASN A 25 -23.12 32.04 -12.92
C ASN A 25 -24.27 31.03 -12.78
N ALA A 26 -25.51 31.44 -13.08
CA ALA A 26 -26.67 30.56 -13.06
C ALA A 26 -27.00 30.05 -14.46
N LEU A 27 -27.14 28.73 -14.62
CA LEU A 27 -27.63 28.07 -15.82
C LEU A 27 -29.10 27.69 -15.60
N THR A 28 -29.98 28.34 -16.35
CA THR A 28 -31.44 28.23 -16.28
C THR A 28 -32.02 27.69 -17.59
N GLY A 29 -33.28 27.28 -17.59
CA GLY A 29 -33.98 26.78 -18.79
C GLY A 29 -34.84 25.55 -18.48
N GLU A 30 -35.52 25.02 -19.49
CA GLU A 30 -36.44 23.88 -19.33
C GLU A 30 -35.74 22.59 -18.87
N THR A 31 -36.49 21.71 -18.21
CA THR A 31 -36.01 20.37 -17.84
C THR A 31 -35.63 19.59 -19.11
N GLY A 32 -34.47 18.96 -19.11
CA GLY A 32 -33.94 18.25 -20.27
C GLY A 32 -33.44 19.15 -21.41
N ALA A 33 -33.34 20.48 -21.22
CA ALA A 33 -32.73 21.41 -22.20
C ALA A 33 -31.23 21.17 -22.45
N GLY A 34 -30.58 20.36 -21.60
CA GLY A 34 -29.16 20.03 -21.69
C GLY A 34 -28.30 20.68 -20.61
N LYS A 35 -28.89 21.23 -19.54
CA LYS A 35 -28.15 21.82 -18.41
C LYS A 35 -27.20 20.79 -17.77
N SER A 36 -27.70 19.62 -17.37
CA SER A 36 -26.88 18.55 -16.78
C SER A 36 -25.82 18.01 -17.75
N ILE A 37 -26.09 18.05 -19.07
CA ILE A 37 -25.12 17.63 -20.10
C ILE A 37 -23.89 18.55 -20.10
N ILE A 38 -24.04 19.83 -19.77
CA ILE A 38 -22.91 20.75 -19.60
C ILE A 38 -22.05 20.32 -18.41
N LEU A 39 -22.67 19.92 -17.30
CA LEU A 39 -21.93 19.43 -16.14
C LEU A 39 -21.30 18.07 -16.40
N ASP A 40 -21.95 17.19 -17.15
CA ASP A 40 -21.35 15.93 -17.60
C ASP A 40 -20.11 16.20 -18.45
N ALA A 41 -20.18 17.20 -19.33
CA ALA A 41 -19.04 17.61 -20.15
C ALA A 41 -17.88 18.15 -19.29
N VAL A 42 -18.17 19.02 -18.31
CA VAL A 42 -17.16 19.50 -17.35
C VAL A 42 -16.59 18.37 -16.50
N SER A 43 -17.44 17.50 -15.96
CA SER A 43 -17.04 16.32 -15.18
C SER A 43 -16.11 15.42 -15.99
N LEU A 44 -16.41 15.25 -17.29
CA LEU A 44 -15.55 14.53 -18.20
C LEU A 44 -14.24 15.27 -18.49
N LEU A 45 -14.27 16.59 -18.64
CA LEU A 45 -13.04 17.38 -18.76
C LEU A 45 -12.13 17.23 -17.54
N LEU A 46 -12.69 16.92 -16.36
CA LEU A 46 -11.99 16.73 -15.09
C LEU A 46 -11.59 15.26 -14.83
N GLY A 47 -11.60 14.39 -15.85
CA GLY A 47 -11.08 13.02 -15.74
C GLY A 47 -12.09 11.96 -15.27
N GLN A 48 -13.39 12.27 -15.21
CA GLN A 48 -14.42 11.24 -14.96
C GLN A 48 -14.44 10.16 -16.05
N ARG A 49 -15.06 9.02 -15.77
CA ARG A 49 -15.09 7.90 -16.72
C ARG A 49 -15.95 8.26 -17.94
N ALA A 50 -15.39 8.09 -19.14
CA ALA A 50 -16.11 8.27 -20.39
C ALA A 50 -16.91 7.02 -20.77
N ARG A 51 -18.02 7.24 -21.46
CA ARG A 51 -18.87 6.22 -22.08
C ARG A 51 -19.00 6.54 -23.57
N SER A 52 -18.91 5.55 -24.44
CA SER A 52 -18.99 5.73 -25.90
C SER A 52 -20.34 6.32 -26.33
N GLU A 53 -21.40 6.04 -25.57
CA GLU A 53 -22.76 6.55 -25.77
C GLU A 53 -22.86 8.06 -25.58
N ALA A 54 -21.83 8.70 -25.02
CA ALA A 54 -21.78 10.15 -24.89
C ALA A 54 -21.45 10.86 -26.21
N VAL A 55 -20.97 10.15 -27.24
CA VAL A 55 -20.77 10.71 -28.59
C VAL A 55 -22.14 10.89 -29.26
N ARG A 56 -22.39 12.07 -29.83
CA ARG A 56 -23.63 12.37 -30.55
C ARG A 56 -23.88 11.35 -31.66
N GLN A 57 -25.12 10.86 -31.76
CA GLN A 57 -25.49 9.87 -32.77
C GLN A 57 -25.14 10.36 -34.19
N GLY A 58 -24.51 9.49 -34.98
CA GLY A 58 -24.06 9.80 -36.34
C GLY A 58 -22.71 10.51 -36.42
N CYS A 59 -22.07 10.85 -35.30
CA CYS A 59 -20.76 11.49 -35.25
C CYS A 59 -19.66 10.45 -34.93
N SER A 60 -18.45 10.67 -35.46
CA SER A 60 -17.30 9.79 -35.23
C SER A 60 -16.56 10.09 -33.92
N LYS A 61 -16.67 11.32 -33.41
CA LYS A 61 -16.06 11.77 -32.17
C LYS A 61 -16.83 12.92 -31.50
N ALA A 62 -16.64 13.07 -30.20
CA ALA A 62 -17.00 14.24 -29.41
C ALA A 62 -15.73 14.94 -28.90
N VAL A 63 -15.74 16.27 -28.82
CA VAL A 63 -14.62 17.08 -28.33
C VAL A 63 -15.13 18.00 -27.22
N ILE A 64 -14.46 17.97 -26.07
CA ILE A 64 -14.69 18.89 -24.97
C ILE A 64 -13.38 19.59 -24.68
N GLN A 65 -13.40 20.91 -24.64
CA GLN A 65 -12.23 21.73 -24.33
C GLN A 65 -12.62 22.77 -23.30
N GLY A 66 -11.75 23.01 -22.32
CA GLY A 66 -11.95 24.10 -21.37
C GLY A 66 -10.66 24.85 -21.12
N LEU A 67 -10.80 26.17 -21.02
CA LEU A 67 -9.74 27.09 -20.63
C LEU A 67 -9.90 27.42 -19.15
N PHE A 68 -8.91 27.05 -18.35
CA PHE A 68 -8.82 27.42 -16.95
C PHE A 68 -7.78 28.53 -16.78
N ILE A 69 -8.14 29.59 -16.07
CA ILE A 69 -7.21 30.67 -15.70
C ILE A 69 -7.21 30.88 -14.19
N TRP A 70 -6.06 31.22 -13.62
CA TRP A 70 -5.91 31.46 -12.19
C TRP A 70 -5.76 32.94 -11.87
N ASN A 71 -6.77 33.49 -11.21
CA ASN A 71 -6.74 34.86 -10.67
C ASN A 71 -6.66 34.87 -9.13
N ALA A 72 -6.54 33.69 -8.50
CA ALA A 72 -6.68 33.49 -7.06
C ALA A 72 -5.31 33.36 -6.36
N PRO A 73 -5.21 33.69 -5.05
CA PRO A 73 -3.94 33.71 -4.32
C PRO A 73 -3.32 32.33 -4.03
N ASN A 74 -4.06 31.22 -4.15
CA ASN A 74 -3.61 29.89 -3.74
C ASN A 74 -3.18 28.99 -4.92
N GLN A 75 -2.16 29.43 -5.67
CA GLN A 75 -1.70 28.77 -6.92
C GLN A 75 -0.68 27.65 -6.69
N LYS A 76 -0.13 27.50 -5.48
CA LYS A 76 0.98 26.56 -5.21
C LYS A 76 0.65 25.09 -5.52
N PRO A 77 -0.51 24.53 -5.13
CA PRO A 77 -0.80 23.12 -5.39
C PRO A 77 -0.84 22.79 -6.90
N ILE A 78 -1.45 23.67 -7.70
CA ILE A 78 -1.52 23.48 -9.15
C ILE A 78 -0.16 23.70 -9.81
N GLN A 79 0.60 24.69 -9.35
CA GLN A 79 1.94 24.97 -9.86
C GLN A 79 2.86 23.77 -9.63
N ASN A 80 2.91 23.25 -8.41
CA ASN A 80 3.70 22.06 -8.08
C ASN A 80 3.29 20.85 -8.94
N PHE A 81 1.97 20.64 -9.11
CA PHE A 81 1.47 19.56 -9.97
C PHE A 81 1.92 19.73 -11.43
N CYS A 82 1.87 20.95 -11.97
CA CYS A 82 2.34 21.22 -13.33
C CYS A 82 3.85 21.03 -13.46
N GLU A 83 4.63 21.47 -12.47
CA GLU A 83 6.10 21.27 -12.43
C GLU A 83 6.48 19.79 -12.38
N GLU A 84 5.80 18.98 -11.55
CA GLU A 84 5.98 17.53 -11.47
C GLU A 84 5.67 16.83 -12.79
N GLN A 85 4.66 17.31 -13.53
CA GLN A 85 4.28 16.75 -14.84
C GLN A 85 5.07 17.34 -16.01
N GLY A 86 5.92 18.35 -15.79
CA GLY A 86 6.67 19.04 -16.85
C GLY A 86 5.80 19.91 -17.77
N TRP A 87 4.66 20.41 -17.29
CA TRP A 87 3.77 21.28 -18.05
C TRP A 87 4.13 22.75 -17.88
N ASP A 88 4.12 23.49 -18.99
CA ASP A 88 4.36 24.93 -18.96
C ASP A 88 3.14 25.65 -18.35
N PHE A 89 3.34 26.28 -17.18
CA PHE A 89 2.35 27.07 -16.45
C PHE A 89 2.66 28.59 -16.47
N LYS A 90 3.42 29.08 -17.47
CA LYS A 90 3.89 30.48 -17.53
C LYS A 90 2.79 31.55 -17.59
N GLU A 91 1.62 31.25 -18.17
CA GLU A 91 0.52 32.22 -18.30
C GLU A 91 -0.59 32.04 -17.25
N GLN A 92 -0.36 31.23 -16.22
CA GLN A 92 -1.37 30.88 -15.22
C GLN A 92 -2.67 30.38 -15.87
N SER A 93 -2.54 29.66 -16.98
CA SER A 93 -3.64 29.11 -17.75
C SER A 93 -3.37 27.66 -18.15
N LEU A 94 -4.41 26.83 -18.13
CA LEU A 94 -4.38 25.47 -18.67
C LEU A 94 -5.51 25.30 -19.68
N ILE A 95 -5.15 24.82 -20.86
CA ILE A 95 -6.10 24.33 -21.85
C ILE A 95 -6.17 22.83 -21.70
N ILE A 96 -7.34 22.35 -21.30
CA ILE A 96 -7.63 20.92 -21.20
C ILE A 96 -8.52 20.55 -22.37
N LYS A 97 -8.17 19.46 -23.05
CA LYS A 97 -8.96 18.93 -24.16
C LYS A 97 -9.15 17.43 -24.01
N ARG A 98 -10.39 16.98 -24.17
CA ARG A 98 -10.75 15.57 -24.17
C ARG A 98 -11.51 15.21 -25.44
N GLU A 99 -11.02 14.19 -26.15
CA GLU A 99 -11.63 13.66 -27.36
C GLU A 99 -12.13 12.24 -27.10
N LEU A 100 -13.40 11.98 -27.37
CA LEU A 100 -14.02 10.67 -27.28
C LEU A 100 -14.39 10.19 -28.67
N HIS A 101 -13.96 9.00 -29.05
CA HIS A 101 -14.37 8.40 -30.31
C HIS A 101 -15.51 7.39 -30.10
N SER A 102 -16.35 7.25 -31.11
CA SER A 102 -17.46 6.28 -31.09
C SER A 102 -16.99 4.82 -30.95
N ASN A 103 -15.75 4.53 -31.34
CA ASN A 103 -15.11 3.22 -31.17
C ASN A 103 -14.54 2.98 -29.75
N GLY A 104 -14.78 3.88 -28.80
CA GLY A 104 -14.32 3.77 -27.42
C GLY A 104 -12.93 4.34 -27.14
N ARG A 105 -12.18 4.78 -28.17
CA ARG A 105 -10.88 5.46 -27.97
C ARG A 105 -11.08 6.80 -27.27
N ASN A 106 -10.27 7.07 -26.25
CA ASN A 106 -10.28 8.31 -25.48
C ASN A 106 -8.89 8.95 -25.53
N LEU A 107 -8.85 10.26 -25.76
CA LEU A 107 -7.62 11.02 -25.81
C LEU A 107 -7.74 12.24 -24.89
N CYS A 108 -6.81 12.40 -23.97
CA CYS A 108 -6.76 13.54 -23.05
C CYS A 108 -5.50 14.36 -23.35
N ARG A 109 -5.64 15.68 -23.38
CA ARG A 109 -4.52 16.62 -23.51
C ARG A 109 -4.60 17.74 -22.50
N VAL A 110 -3.44 18.19 -22.03
CA VAL A 110 -3.25 19.41 -21.22
C VAL A 110 -2.14 20.21 -21.88
N ASN A 111 -2.41 21.47 -22.26
CA ASN A 111 -1.48 22.34 -23.01
C ASN A 111 -0.81 21.59 -24.19
N ASP A 112 -1.64 20.93 -25.00
CA ASP A 112 -1.27 20.10 -26.16
C ASP A 112 -0.47 18.80 -25.89
N GLN A 113 -0.08 18.53 -24.64
CA GLN A 113 0.59 17.28 -24.26
C GLN A 113 -0.41 16.17 -23.98
N LEU A 114 -0.12 14.94 -24.41
CA LEU A 114 -0.95 13.76 -24.13
C LEU A 114 -0.83 13.33 -22.68
N VAL A 115 -1.97 13.10 -22.02
CA VAL A 115 -2.02 12.69 -20.61
C VAL A 115 -2.97 11.51 -20.42
N THR A 116 -2.84 10.81 -19.30
CA THR A 116 -3.79 9.76 -18.94
C THR A 116 -5.05 10.36 -18.30
N ALA A 117 -6.17 9.63 -18.36
CA ALA A 117 -7.38 10.02 -17.63
C ALA A 117 -7.17 10.03 -16.10
N GLY A 118 -6.22 9.25 -15.57
CA GLY A 118 -5.84 9.26 -14.16
C GLY A 118 -5.19 10.57 -13.75
N THR A 119 -4.18 11.01 -14.49
CA THR A 119 -3.53 12.32 -14.32
C THR A 119 -4.55 13.46 -14.43
N LEU A 120 -5.47 13.37 -15.40
CA LEU A 120 -6.53 14.36 -15.55
C LEU A 120 -7.49 14.40 -14.36
N LYS A 121 -7.75 13.26 -13.73
CA LYS A 121 -8.59 13.16 -12.53
C LYS A 121 -7.90 13.75 -11.30
N GLU A 122 -6.59 13.59 -11.17
CA GLU A 122 -5.80 14.23 -10.13
C GLU A 122 -5.78 15.74 -10.32
N LEU A 123 -5.51 16.19 -11.54
CA LEU A 123 -5.60 17.60 -11.92
C LEU A 123 -6.98 18.19 -11.63
N GLY A 124 -8.04 17.50 -12.07
CA GLY A 124 -9.42 17.96 -11.95
C GLY A 124 -9.85 18.27 -10.50
N ARG A 125 -9.34 17.51 -9.53
CA ARG A 125 -9.56 17.76 -8.08
C ARG A 125 -8.98 19.08 -7.59
N LEU A 126 -8.00 19.64 -8.30
CA LEU A 126 -7.40 20.94 -8.00
C LEU A 126 -8.09 22.08 -8.77
N LEU A 127 -8.87 21.78 -9.81
CA LEU A 127 -9.50 22.80 -10.66
C LEU A 127 -10.91 23.15 -10.19
N VAL A 128 -11.73 22.13 -10.02
CA VAL A 128 -13.17 22.26 -9.85
C VAL A 128 -13.66 21.25 -8.82
N ASP A 129 -14.48 21.71 -7.87
CA ASP A 129 -15.19 20.84 -6.95
C ASP A 129 -16.70 20.91 -7.26
N ILE A 130 -17.24 19.76 -7.70
CA ILE A 130 -18.64 19.62 -8.13
C ILE A 130 -19.45 19.00 -6.99
N SER A 131 -20.55 19.67 -6.66
CA SER A 131 -21.51 19.25 -5.64
C SER A 131 -22.88 19.05 -6.26
N GLY A 132 -23.38 17.81 -6.25
CA GLY A 132 -24.73 17.44 -6.69
C GLY A 132 -25.23 16.15 -6.05
N GLN A 133 -26.48 15.75 -6.33
CA GLN A 133 -27.12 14.55 -5.75
C GLN A 133 -26.40 13.24 -6.09
N ASN A 134 -25.79 13.15 -7.28
CA ASN A 134 -25.16 11.92 -7.80
C ASN A 134 -23.63 11.99 -7.86
N GLN A 135 -23.00 13.02 -7.29
CA GLN A 135 -21.56 13.26 -7.38
C GLN A 135 -20.84 13.01 -6.05
N SER A 136 -19.60 12.51 -6.12
CA SER A 136 -18.74 12.31 -4.95
C SER A 136 -18.35 13.66 -4.36
N GLN A 137 -18.95 14.02 -3.22
CA GLN A 137 -18.57 15.22 -2.47
C GLN A 137 -17.23 14.97 -1.77
N SER A 138 -16.24 15.85 -2.00
CA SER A 138 -14.90 15.75 -1.40
C SER A 138 -14.95 15.64 0.12
N LEU A 139 -15.79 16.47 0.77
CA LEU A 139 -15.98 16.53 2.22
C LEU A 139 -16.62 15.27 2.84
N LEU A 140 -17.11 14.32 2.04
CA LEU A 140 -17.56 13.03 2.57
C LEU A 140 -16.39 12.07 2.83
N ASP A 141 -15.20 12.31 2.27
CA ASP A 141 -14.01 11.50 2.52
C ASP A 141 -13.30 11.96 3.82
N PRO A 142 -13.25 11.13 4.88
CA PRO A 142 -12.57 11.49 6.12
C PRO A 142 -11.08 11.79 5.94
N LYS A 143 -10.44 11.28 4.88
CA LYS A 143 -9.01 11.48 4.62
C LYS A 143 -8.65 12.95 4.40
N ILE A 144 -9.60 13.77 3.94
CA ILE A 144 -9.34 15.19 3.68
C ILE A 144 -9.67 16.09 4.89
N HIS A 145 -10.35 15.57 5.93
CA HIS A 145 -10.85 16.38 7.05
C HIS A 145 -9.73 17.02 7.86
N THR A 146 -8.64 16.28 8.11
CA THR A 146 -7.47 16.84 8.84
C THR A 146 -6.86 18.01 8.09
N ALA A 147 -6.56 17.83 6.80
CA ALA A 147 -6.02 18.89 5.96
C ALA A 147 -7.00 20.08 5.86
N THR A 148 -8.29 19.81 5.76
CA THR A 148 -9.33 20.86 5.68
C THR A 148 -9.39 21.70 6.96
N LEU A 149 -9.34 21.05 8.14
CA LEU A 149 -9.35 21.76 9.43
C LEU A 149 -8.07 22.57 9.61
N ASP A 150 -6.92 21.98 9.30
CA ASP A 150 -5.62 22.64 9.41
C ASP A 150 -5.53 23.86 8.48
N GLN A 151 -6.07 23.74 7.26
CA GLN A 151 -6.09 24.85 6.31
C GLN A 151 -7.01 25.99 6.77
N PHE A 152 -8.16 25.67 7.36
CA PHE A 152 -9.04 26.66 7.98
C PHE A 152 -8.36 27.40 9.15
N GLY A 153 -7.50 26.70 9.90
CA GLY A 153 -6.70 27.25 10.99
C GLY A 153 -5.24 27.53 10.65
N ALA A 154 -4.90 27.72 9.36
CA ALA A 154 -3.50 27.75 8.92
C ALA A 154 -2.68 28.86 9.59
N GLN A 155 -3.31 29.98 9.95
CA GLN A 155 -2.68 31.08 10.67
C GLN A 155 -2.25 30.68 12.09
N ASP A 156 -3.00 29.79 12.73
CA ASP A 156 -2.75 29.35 14.11
C ASP A 156 -1.80 28.14 14.14
N LEU A 157 -1.86 27.26 13.14
CA LEU A 157 -1.17 25.96 13.14
C LEU A 157 0.08 25.91 12.25
N GLY A 158 0.20 26.77 11.22
CA GLY A 158 1.13 26.56 10.11
C GLY A 158 2.60 26.40 10.53
N SER A 159 3.10 27.25 11.42
CA SER A 159 4.49 27.18 11.90
C SER A 159 4.75 25.97 12.78
N LEU A 160 3.81 25.63 13.67
CA LEU A 160 3.90 24.47 14.54
C LEU A 160 3.85 23.16 13.73
N GLN A 161 3.00 23.12 12.72
CA GLN A 161 2.87 21.98 11.81
C GLN A 161 4.16 21.73 11.01
N ALA A 162 4.76 22.80 10.47
CA ALA A 162 6.05 22.69 9.78
C ALA A 162 7.16 22.17 10.71
N SER A 163 7.23 22.69 11.94
CA SER A 163 8.19 22.20 12.95
C SER A 163 7.95 20.73 13.30
N TYR A 164 6.70 20.33 13.49
CA TYR A 164 6.34 18.93 13.78
C TYR A 164 6.74 17.99 12.63
N GLN A 165 6.54 18.40 11.38
CA GLN A 165 6.90 17.59 10.21
C GLN A 165 8.40 17.31 10.13
N VAL A 166 9.25 18.28 10.48
CA VAL A 166 10.71 18.10 10.57
C VAL A 166 11.06 17.07 11.65
N GLU A 167 10.46 17.18 12.84
CA GLU A 167 10.69 16.23 13.94
C GLU A 167 10.14 14.82 13.63
N TYR A 168 9.04 14.73 12.87
CA TYR A 168 8.47 13.47 12.40
C TYR A 168 9.39 12.77 11.40
N GLN A 169 10.02 13.51 10.49
CA GLN A 169 11.01 12.96 9.55
C GLN A 169 12.22 12.38 10.29
N LYS A 170 12.77 13.09 11.29
CA LYS A 170 13.85 12.58 12.15
C LYS A 170 13.43 11.31 12.89
N TYR A 171 12.21 11.29 13.44
CA TYR A 171 11.65 10.10 14.09
C TYR A 171 11.55 8.92 13.14
N GLN A 172 11.07 9.12 11.91
CA GLN A 172 11.01 8.05 10.90
C GLN A 172 12.38 7.51 10.53
N GLN A 173 13.39 8.38 10.35
CA GLN A 173 14.76 7.97 10.06
C GLN A 173 15.35 7.12 11.20
N LEU A 174 15.19 7.55 12.46
CA LEU A 174 15.63 6.77 13.61
C LEU A 174 14.88 5.42 13.73
N GLN A 175 13.59 5.40 13.44
CA GLN A 175 12.81 4.16 13.43
C GLN A 175 13.28 3.19 12.33
N GLN A 176 13.62 3.69 11.14
CA GLN A 176 14.18 2.88 10.06
C GLN A 176 15.56 2.33 10.45
N GLN A 177 16.43 3.15 11.03
CA GLN A 177 17.74 2.72 11.53
C GLN A 177 17.61 1.65 12.62
N ALA A 178 16.67 1.81 13.56
CA ALA A 178 16.46 0.84 14.64
C ALA A 178 15.97 -0.51 14.09
N ARG A 179 15.05 -0.50 13.12
CA ARG A 179 14.60 -1.73 12.45
C ARG A 179 15.73 -2.42 11.70
N ALA A 180 16.54 -1.66 10.96
CA ALA A 180 17.67 -2.20 10.21
C ALA A 180 18.70 -2.84 11.15
N LEU A 181 19.01 -2.19 12.28
CA LEU A 181 19.92 -2.71 13.30
C LEU A 181 19.36 -4.00 13.93
N GLN A 182 18.07 -4.04 14.26
CA GLN A 182 17.44 -5.24 14.81
C GLN A 182 17.48 -6.43 13.84
N THR A 183 17.21 -6.20 12.54
CA THR A 183 17.32 -7.25 11.52
C THR A 183 18.75 -7.73 11.34
N ASN A 184 19.72 -6.81 11.35
CA ASN A 184 21.14 -7.15 11.23
C ASN A 184 21.64 -7.95 12.45
N GLN A 185 21.23 -7.58 13.66
CA GLN A 185 21.57 -8.32 14.88
C GLN A 185 21.05 -9.76 14.87
N GLN A 186 19.83 -9.99 14.37
CA GLN A 186 19.29 -11.35 14.25
C GLN A 186 20.09 -12.21 13.26
N GLN A 187 20.50 -11.63 12.13
CA GLN A 187 21.33 -12.32 11.14
C GLN A 187 22.75 -12.59 11.66
N GLN A 188 23.36 -11.60 12.32
CA GLN A 188 24.67 -11.75 12.95
C GLN A 188 24.67 -12.80 14.05
N ALA A 189 23.65 -12.83 14.91
CA ALA A 189 23.54 -13.83 15.97
C ALA A 189 23.48 -15.27 15.40
N GLN A 190 22.65 -15.49 14.37
CA GLN A 190 22.59 -16.79 13.68
C GLN A 190 23.93 -17.19 13.07
N GLN A 191 24.64 -16.23 12.47
CA GLN A 191 25.93 -16.49 11.84
C GLN A 191 27.03 -16.79 12.88
N ILE A 192 27.00 -16.11 14.03
CA ILE A 192 27.86 -16.40 15.18
C ILE A 192 27.61 -17.82 15.70
N ASP A 193 26.35 -18.22 15.89
CA ASP A 193 26.01 -19.57 16.39
C ASP A 193 26.53 -20.67 15.46
N ILE A 194 26.39 -20.48 14.13
CA ILE A 194 26.90 -21.43 13.12
C ILE A 194 28.43 -21.51 13.18
N LEU A 195 29.11 -20.36 13.17
CA LEU A 195 30.59 -20.32 13.20
C LEU A 195 31.14 -20.91 14.51
N GLN A 196 30.49 -20.62 15.64
CA GLN A 196 30.86 -21.22 16.93
C GLN A 196 30.73 -22.73 16.91
N PHE A 197 29.63 -23.27 16.37
CA PHE A 197 29.44 -24.71 16.24
C PHE A 197 30.53 -25.34 15.36
N GLN A 198 30.83 -24.74 14.21
CA GLN A 198 31.85 -25.24 13.27
C GLN A 198 33.25 -25.23 13.89
N VAL A 199 33.64 -24.13 14.53
CA VAL A 199 34.91 -24.01 15.24
C VAL A 199 35.00 -25.05 16.36
N GLN A 200 33.96 -25.20 17.18
CA GLN A 200 33.95 -26.18 18.27
C GLN A 200 34.05 -27.62 17.75
N GLU A 201 33.33 -27.96 16.67
CA GLU A 201 33.37 -29.30 16.08
C GLU A 201 34.77 -29.65 15.54
N ILE A 202 35.44 -28.71 14.85
CA ILE A 202 36.78 -28.91 14.30
C ILE A 202 37.83 -28.94 15.41
N THR A 203 37.74 -28.03 16.38
CA THR A 203 38.71 -27.94 17.49
C THR A 203 38.62 -29.16 18.40
N ALA A 204 37.41 -29.65 18.69
CA ALA A 204 37.20 -30.84 19.51
C ALA A 204 37.74 -32.12 18.85
N ALA A 205 37.78 -32.17 17.51
CA ALA A 205 38.32 -33.30 16.78
C ALA A 205 39.85 -33.42 16.88
N ASN A 206 40.56 -32.32 17.19
CA ASN A 206 42.02 -32.29 17.38
C ASN A 206 42.77 -33.06 16.29
N LEU A 207 42.52 -32.69 15.03
CA LEU A 207 43.10 -33.34 13.86
C LEU A 207 44.59 -33.03 13.72
N GLN A 208 45.38 -34.02 13.30
CA GLN A 208 46.80 -33.82 12.98
C GLN A 208 47.06 -34.05 11.50
N VAL A 209 47.89 -33.19 10.90
CA VAL A 209 48.29 -33.34 9.49
C VAL A 209 49.12 -34.62 9.34
N GLY A 210 48.77 -35.49 8.39
CA GLY A 210 49.42 -36.78 8.20
C GLY A 210 48.83 -37.92 9.06
N GLU A 211 47.82 -37.63 9.90
CA GLU A 211 47.19 -38.62 10.78
C GLU A 211 46.40 -39.66 9.98
N GLU A 212 45.66 -39.24 8.96
CA GLU A 212 44.82 -40.15 8.17
C GLU A 212 45.67 -41.20 7.45
N GLU A 213 46.77 -40.78 6.80
CA GLU A 213 47.64 -41.69 6.07
C GLU A 213 48.31 -42.71 7.01
N GLN A 214 48.66 -42.28 8.23
CA GLN A 214 49.21 -43.17 9.26
C GLN A 214 48.17 -44.19 9.73
N LEU A 215 46.95 -43.74 10.03
CA LEU A 215 45.86 -44.60 10.48
C LEU A 215 45.40 -45.58 9.39
N GLN A 216 45.35 -45.16 8.13
CA GLN A 216 45.03 -46.05 7.00
C GLN A 216 46.10 -47.14 6.82
N ALA A 217 47.39 -46.80 6.94
CA ALA A 217 48.47 -47.77 6.87
C ALA A 217 48.39 -48.79 8.04
N GLN A 218 48.12 -48.32 9.25
CA GLN A 218 47.91 -49.17 10.43
C GLN A 218 46.66 -50.05 10.29
N GLN A 219 45.54 -49.49 9.80
CA GLN A 219 44.31 -50.23 9.54
C GLN A 219 44.56 -51.39 8.58
N GLN A 220 45.30 -51.15 7.49
CA GLN A 220 45.59 -52.19 6.51
C GLN A 220 46.46 -53.31 7.10
N GLN A 221 47.44 -52.95 7.93
CA GLN A 221 48.29 -53.93 8.62
C GLN A 221 47.49 -54.77 9.63
N LEU A 222 46.67 -54.12 10.46
CA LEU A 222 45.87 -54.77 11.50
C LEU A 222 44.72 -55.59 10.93
N ALA A 223 44.06 -55.13 9.87
CA ALA A 223 42.99 -55.88 9.21
C ALA A 223 43.48 -57.23 8.66
N ASN A 224 44.67 -57.24 8.05
CA ASN A 224 45.30 -58.48 7.59
C ASN A 224 45.64 -59.39 8.77
N PHE A 225 46.15 -58.82 9.86
CA PHE A 225 46.50 -59.57 11.07
C PHE A 225 45.26 -60.21 11.73
N VAL A 226 44.19 -59.44 11.95
CA VAL A 226 42.91 -59.92 12.49
C VAL A 226 42.34 -61.04 11.62
N MET A 227 42.32 -60.84 10.30
CA MET A 227 41.85 -61.87 9.36
C MET A 227 42.67 -63.17 9.48
N ILE A 228 43.99 -63.08 9.62
CA ILE A 228 44.85 -64.26 9.80
C ILE A 228 44.57 -64.92 11.15
N HIS A 229 44.50 -64.14 12.24
CA HIS A 229 44.25 -64.63 13.58
C HIS A 229 42.90 -65.36 13.69
N ASP A 230 41.82 -64.73 13.21
CA ASP A 230 40.46 -65.30 13.25
C ASP A 230 40.39 -66.62 12.48
N ASN A 231 41.04 -66.71 11.31
CA ASN A 231 41.08 -67.93 10.52
C ASN A 231 41.94 -69.03 11.17
N LEU A 232 43.09 -68.68 11.76
CA LEU A 232 43.92 -69.62 12.53
C LEU A 232 43.19 -70.14 13.76
N GLN A 233 42.50 -69.26 14.49
CA GLN A 233 41.74 -69.63 15.67
C GLN A 233 40.54 -70.49 15.31
N SER A 234 39.83 -70.17 14.23
CA SER A 234 38.74 -70.99 13.70
C SER A 234 39.25 -72.38 13.27
N ALA A 235 40.39 -72.46 12.58
CA ALA A 235 41.00 -73.72 12.18
C ALA A 235 41.42 -74.57 13.40
N TYR A 236 42.03 -73.94 14.42
CA TYR A 236 42.38 -74.59 15.67
C TYR A 236 41.15 -75.10 16.43
N GLN A 237 40.09 -74.30 16.53
CA GLN A 237 38.84 -74.70 17.17
C GLN A 237 38.23 -75.94 16.50
N LEU A 238 38.24 -76.02 15.17
CA LEU A 238 37.75 -77.20 14.43
C LEU A 238 38.58 -78.47 14.73
N LEU A 239 39.87 -78.34 15.04
CA LEU A 239 40.74 -79.46 15.38
C LEU A 239 40.67 -79.84 16.86
N ALA A 240 40.50 -78.87 17.77
CA ALA A 240 40.70 -79.06 19.21
C ALA A 240 39.41 -79.05 20.06
N GLN A 241 38.34 -78.38 19.61
CA GLN A 241 37.16 -78.16 20.45
C GLN A 241 36.01 -79.15 20.15
N SER A 242 35.41 -79.66 21.23
CA SER A 242 34.25 -80.57 21.23
C SER A 242 32.96 -79.81 20.85
N PRO A 243 31.97 -80.41 20.15
CA PRO A 243 31.74 -81.84 19.89
C PRO A 243 32.37 -82.39 18.60
N ALA A 244 33.08 -81.58 17.83
CA ALA A 244 33.66 -81.93 16.53
C ALA A 244 35.20 -82.06 16.57
N ASN A 245 35.79 -82.50 17.69
CA ASN A 245 37.23 -82.71 17.78
C ASN A 245 37.68 -83.80 16.78
N LEU A 246 38.26 -83.36 15.66
CA LEU A 246 38.71 -84.24 14.58
C LEU A 246 39.88 -85.13 15.03
N VAL A 247 40.79 -84.61 15.88
CA VAL A 247 41.93 -85.36 16.43
C VAL A 247 41.42 -86.51 17.31
N ASP A 248 40.50 -86.24 18.23
CA ASP A 248 39.93 -87.25 19.13
C ASP A 248 39.14 -88.31 18.36
N ARG A 249 38.32 -87.90 17.39
CA ARG A 249 37.56 -88.83 16.53
C ARG A 249 38.49 -89.71 15.70
N LEU A 250 39.59 -89.15 15.19
CA LEU A 250 40.59 -89.91 14.45
C LEU A 250 41.29 -90.92 15.37
N ALA A 251 41.57 -90.55 16.62
CA ALA A 251 42.08 -91.47 17.63
C ALA A 251 41.11 -92.63 17.93
N GLU A 252 39.80 -92.37 17.95
CA GLU A 252 38.79 -93.42 18.09
C GLU A 252 38.77 -94.37 16.89
N VAL A 253 38.87 -93.85 15.66
CA VAL A 253 38.98 -94.66 14.43
C VAL A 253 40.21 -95.57 14.51
N VAL A 254 41.37 -95.03 14.89
CA VAL A 254 42.61 -95.80 15.09
C VAL A 254 42.39 -96.92 16.12
N LYS A 255 41.76 -96.62 17.27
CA LYS A 255 41.45 -97.63 18.31
C LYS A 255 40.51 -98.74 17.81
N LEU A 256 39.54 -98.41 16.95
CA LEU A 256 38.63 -99.41 16.37
C LEU A 256 39.34 -100.30 15.35
N LEU A 257 40.18 -99.72 14.49
CA LEU A 257 40.97 -100.46 13.51
C LEU A 257 42.01 -101.37 14.17
N GLN A 258 42.66 -100.91 15.24
CA GLN A 258 43.60 -101.72 16.03
C GLN A 258 42.96 -103.00 16.60
N LYS A 259 41.67 -102.98 16.95
CA LYS A 259 40.96 -104.18 17.43
C LYS A 259 40.80 -105.23 16.34
N ILE A 260 40.72 -104.82 15.07
CA ILE A 260 40.54 -105.74 13.94
C ILE A 260 41.85 -106.05 13.17
N ALA A 261 42.92 -105.29 13.40
CA ALA A 261 44.22 -105.46 12.75
C ALA A 261 44.77 -106.91 12.81
N PRO A 262 44.65 -107.67 13.92
CA PRO A 262 45.18 -109.04 13.97
C PRO A 262 44.46 -110.05 13.06
N TYR A 263 43.27 -109.74 12.55
CA TYR A 263 42.47 -110.69 11.78
C TYR A 263 42.85 -110.75 10.30
N ALA A 264 43.46 -109.71 9.72
CA ALA A 264 43.96 -109.74 8.34
C ALA A 264 45.01 -108.64 8.06
N PRO A 265 46.01 -108.89 7.16
CA PRO A 265 47.07 -107.93 6.83
C PRO A 265 46.55 -106.59 6.27
N GLU A 266 45.42 -106.62 5.56
CA GLU A 266 44.77 -105.43 5.00
C GLU A 266 44.29 -104.46 6.09
N TYR A 267 43.86 -104.96 7.25
CA TYR A 267 43.45 -104.13 8.39
C TYR A 267 44.64 -103.57 9.16
N GLU A 268 45.76 -104.30 9.21
CA GLU A 268 47.02 -103.79 9.79
C GLU A 268 47.57 -102.63 8.95
N GLN A 269 47.59 -102.78 7.62
CA GLN A 269 47.95 -101.68 6.70
C GLN A 269 47.02 -100.47 6.85
N LEU A 270 45.71 -100.69 6.95
CA LEU A 270 44.73 -99.61 7.14
C LEU A 270 44.92 -98.91 8.50
N THR A 271 45.19 -99.67 9.56
CA THR A 271 45.49 -99.13 10.89
C THR A 271 46.71 -98.21 10.85
N GLN A 272 47.78 -98.63 10.17
CA GLN A 272 49.01 -97.84 10.06
C GLN A 272 48.76 -96.51 9.31
N VAL A 273 47.95 -96.51 8.26
CA VAL A 273 47.60 -95.29 7.51
C VAL A 273 46.88 -94.28 8.42
N PHE A 274 45.84 -94.73 9.14
CA PHE A 274 45.08 -93.85 10.04
C PHE A 274 45.91 -93.39 11.25
N GLN A 275 46.83 -94.23 11.74
CA GLN A 275 47.71 -93.88 12.84
C GLN A 275 48.75 -92.83 12.44
N ASN A 276 49.30 -92.90 11.23
CA ASN A 276 50.18 -91.86 10.70
C ASN A 276 49.43 -90.54 10.55
N SER A 277 48.24 -90.56 9.93
CA SER A 277 47.39 -89.36 9.79
C SER A 277 46.99 -88.74 11.14
N TYR A 278 46.84 -89.55 12.19
CA TYR A 278 46.58 -89.06 13.54
C TYR A 278 47.75 -88.22 14.08
N TYR A 279 48.97 -88.74 13.98
CA TYR A 279 50.16 -88.01 14.42
C TYR A 279 50.41 -86.75 13.58
N ASP A 280 50.29 -86.84 12.25
CA ASP A 280 50.45 -85.66 11.36
C ASP A 280 49.46 -84.54 11.70
N LEU A 281 48.22 -84.90 12.04
CA LEU A 281 47.15 -83.96 12.36
C LEU A 281 47.29 -83.42 13.80
N GLN A 282 47.80 -84.22 14.73
CA GLN A 282 48.17 -83.79 16.08
C GLN A 282 49.34 -82.80 16.07
N ASP A 283 50.40 -83.08 15.29
CA ASP A 283 51.53 -82.16 15.12
C ASP A 283 51.08 -80.85 14.47
N SER A 284 50.19 -80.92 13.47
CA SER A 284 49.60 -79.73 12.84
C SER A 284 48.75 -78.91 13.82
N GLN A 285 48.00 -79.56 14.70
CA GLN A 285 47.24 -78.90 15.77
C GLN A 285 48.18 -78.17 16.75
N GLU A 286 49.30 -78.79 17.14
CA GLU A 286 50.28 -78.18 18.02
C GLU A 286 50.98 -76.98 17.33
N GLN A 287 51.31 -77.11 16.04
CA GLN A 287 51.85 -75.99 15.26
C GLN A 287 50.86 -74.81 15.17
N LEU A 288 49.56 -75.08 15.00
CA LEU A 288 48.52 -74.03 15.00
C LEU A 288 48.40 -73.37 16.39
N ALA A 289 48.44 -74.15 17.47
CA ALA A 289 48.43 -73.61 18.84
C ALA A 289 49.63 -72.69 19.09
N GLN A 290 50.84 -73.12 18.72
CA GLN A 290 52.05 -72.30 18.85
C GLN A 290 51.96 -71.00 18.03
N LYS A 291 51.38 -71.06 16.83
CA LYS A 291 51.18 -69.85 15.99
C LYS A 291 50.19 -68.86 16.61
N LEU A 292 49.19 -69.34 17.34
CA LEU A 292 48.24 -68.49 18.07
C LEU A 292 48.85 -67.92 19.36
N GLU A 293 49.65 -68.68 20.10
CA GLU A 293 50.32 -68.21 21.33
C GLU A 293 51.37 -67.12 21.07
N LEU A 294 52.01 -67.12 19.89
CA LEU A 294 53.01 -66.12 19.51
C LEU A 294 52.41 -64.79 19.04
N GLN A 295 51.08 -64.66 18.98
CA GLN A 295 50.40 -63.46 18.51
C GLN A 295 49.85 -62.65 19.70
N ASP A 296 50.45 -61.50 20.00
CA ASP A 296 49.87 -60.48 20.87
C ASP A 296 48.68 -59.82 20.15
N TYR A 297 47.48 -60.38 20.31
CA TYR A 297 46.25 -59.86 19.70
C TYR A 297 45.45 -59.01 20.67
N ASP A 298 45.25 -57.74 20.31
CA ASP A 298 44.32 -56.84 20.99
C ASP A 298 43.10 -56.56 20.08
N PRO A 299 41.91 -57.06 20.43
CA PRO A 299 40.71 -56.93 19.59
C PRO A 299 40.15 -55.49 19.54
N THR A 300 40.66 -54.57 20.36
CA THR A 300 40.13 -53.21 20.47
C THR A 300 40.80 -52.20 19.52
N GLN A 301 42.02 -52.49 19.06
CA GLN A 301 42.83 -51.54 18.29
C GLN A 301 42.24 -51.20 16.91
N LEU A 302 41.76 -52.21 16.17
CA LEU A 302 41.18 -51.98 14.84
C LEU A 302 39.87 -51.16 14.90
N PRO A 303 38.90 -51.49 15.79
CA PRO A 303 37.71 -50.65 16.00
C PRO A 303 38.02 -49.20 16.39
N GLU A 304 39.03 -48.95 17.23
CA GLU A 304 39.42 -47.59 17.63
C GLU A 304 39.96 -46.78 16.42
N ILE A 305 40.80 -47.38 15.60
CA ILE A 305 41.32 -46.77 14.37
C ILE A 305 40.18 -46.48 13.38
N GLU A 306 39.25 -47.41 13.20
CA GLU A 306 38.08 -47.24 12.33
C GLU A 306 37.17 -46.11 12.79
N GLN A 307 36.92 -46.01 14.10
CA GLN A 307 36.14 -44.91 14.68
C GLN A 307 36.85 -43.56 14.45
N ARG A 308 38.17 -43.49 14.64
CA ARG A 308 38.94 -42.27 14.42
C ARG A 308 38.92 -41.84 12.94
N LEU A 309 39.13 -42.77 12.01
CA LEU A 309 39.03 -42.54 10.57
C LEU A 309 37.63 -42.08 10.15
N GLN A 310 36.57 -42.60 10.79
CA GLN A 310 35.20 -42.15 10.52
C GLN A 310 34.96 -40.70 10.97
N VAL A 311 35.53 -40.29 12.11
CA VAL A 311 35.48 -38.89 12.57
C VAL A 311 36.16 -37.98 11.55
N ILE A 312 37.35 -38.35 11.07
CA ILE A 312 38.10 -37.59 10.05
C ILE A 312 37.27 -37.42 8.77
N ARG A 313 36.75 -38.52 8.21
CA ARG A 313 35.93 -38.49 6.98
C ARG A 313 34.66 -37.66 7.11
N ASN A 314 34.02 -37.70 8.27
CA ASN A 314 32.83 -36.89 8.52
C ASN A 314 33.14 -35.39 8.48
N LEU A 315 34.31 -34.99 9.01
CA LEU A 315 34.76 -33.60 9.00
C LEU A 315 35.20 -33.16 7.61
N GLU A 316 35.92 -33.99 6.87
CA GLU A 316 36.28 -33.72 5.48
C GLU A 316 35.03 -33.48 4.63
N LYS A 317 34.06 -34.40 4.70
CA LYS A 317 32.80 -34.24 3.97
C LYS A 317 32.06 -32.92 4.27
N LYS A 318 32.22 -32.38 5.48
CA LYS A 318 31.58 -31.12 5.90
C LYS A 318 32.41 -29.87 5.57
N TYR A 319 33.74 -29.93 5.67
CA TYR A 319 34.59 -28.74 5.80
C TYR A 319 35.79 -28.69 4.84
N GLY A 320 36.19 -29.79 4.18
CA GLY A 320 37.37 -29.78 3.32
C GLY A 320 37.70 -31.12 2.65
N ALA A 321 38.47 -31.08 1.55
CA ALA A 321 38.82 -32.32 0.84
C ALA A 321 39.84 -33.20 1.59
N ASP A 322 40.59 -32.63 2.53
CA ASP A 322 41.61 -33.28 3.37
C ASP A 322 41.67 -32.58 4.75
N ILE A 323 42.40 -33.19 5.70
CA ILE A 323 42.64 -32.61 7.04
C ILE A 323 43.17 -31.17 6.97
N ALA A 324 44.08 -30.88 6.03
CA ALA A 324 44.67 -29.54 5.89
C ALA A 324 43.61 -28.49 5.51
N ALA A 325 42.71 -28.82 4.59
CA ALA A 325 41.59 -27.97 4.20
C ALA A 325 40.58 -27.80 5.33
N VAL A 326 40.29 -28.84 6.12
CA VAL A 326 39.42 -28.76 7.29
C VAL A 326 39.99 -27.80 8.35
N LEU A 327 41.28 -27.89 8.65
CA LEU A 327 41.95 -26.99 9.60
C LEU A 327 41.98 -25.54 9.07
N ALA A 328 42.29 -25.35 7.79
CA ALA A 328 42.26 -24.03 7.16
C ALA A 328 40.85 -23.40 7.19
N PHE A 329 39.80 -24.20 6.97
CA PHE A 329 38.42 -23.75 7.15
C PHE A 329 38.14 -23.35 8.60
N GLY A 330 38.60 -24.13 9.57
CA GLY A 330 38.49 -23.81 11.00
C GLY A 330 39.14 -22.47 11.36
N ASP A 331 40.35 -22.20 10.87
CA ASP A 331 41.05 -20.93 11.08
C ASP A 331 40.30 -19.74 10.45
N GLN A 332 39.77 -19.92 9.24
CA GLN A 332 38.94 -18.91 8.57
C GLN A 332 37.66 -18.63 9.35
N ALA A 333 36.97 -19.68 9.80
CA ALA A 333 35.76 -19.57 10.60
C ALA A 333 36.02 -18.86 11.94
N GLN A 334 37.14 -19.16 12.59
CA GLN A 334 37.58 -18.50 13.83
C GLN A 334 37.85 -17.00 13.62
N GLN A 335 38.57 -16.63 12.56
CA GLN A 335 38.80 -15.21 12.24
C GLN A 335 37.50 -14.46 11.94
N GLN A 336 36.58 -15.09 11.20
CA GLN A 336 35.27 -14.50 10.92
C GLN A 336 34.43 -14.33 12.19
N LEU A 337 34.47 -15.32 13.09
CA LEU A 337 33.78 -15.26 14.38
C LEU A 337 34.28 -14.09 15.23
N GLU A 338 35.60 -13.91 15.34
CA GLU A 338 36.22 -12.81 16.08
C GLU A 338 35.84 -11.45 15.50
N GLN A 339 35.83 -11.31 14.16
CA GLN A 339 35.42 -10.08 13.49
C GLN A 339 33.95 -9.72 13.75
N LEU A 340 33.05 -10.71 13.70
CA LEU A 340 31.63 -10.50 13.96
C LEU A 340 31.37 -10.14 15.43
N GLN A 341 32.09 -10.76 16.36
CA GLN A 341 32.01 -10.43 17.79
C GLN A 341 32.56 -9.04 18.12
N ALA A 342 33.52 -8.52 17.35
CA ALA A 342 34.06 -7.17 17.52
C ALA A 342 33.14 -6.06 16.99
N GLN A 343 32.24 -6.35 16.04
CA GLN A 343 31.27 -5.38 15.49
C GLN A 343 30.03 -5.19 16.38
N VAL A 344 30.22 -4.79 17.64
CA VAL A 344 29.09 -4.43 18.51
C VAL A 344 28.65 -3.01 18.17
N GLN A 345 27.64 -2.88 17.30
CA GLN A 345 26.86 -1.64 17.24
C GLN A 345 26.17 -1.44 18.59
N ASP A 346 26.05 -0.20 19.07
CA ASP A 346 25.38 0.13 20.35
C ASP A 346 23.86 0.32 20.13
N PRO A 347 23.02 -0.73 20.28
CA PRO A 347 21.57 -0.61 20.16
C PRO A 347 21.00 0.32 21.23
N GLN A 348 21.60 0.37 22.42
CA GLN A 348 21.09 1.17 23.54
C GLN A 348 21.21 2.67 23.24
N ALA A 349 22.28 3.11 22.57
CA ALA A 349 22.40 4.49 22.13
C ALA A 349 21.28 4.88 21.14
N LEU A 350 20.93 3.99 20.21
CA LEU A 350 19.87 4.25 19.24
C LEU A 350 18.48 4.24 19.88
N GLU A 351 18.22 3.32 20.80
CA GLU A 351 17.00 3.27 21.61
C GLU A 351 16.82 4.55 22.43
N ARG A 352 17.88 5.04 23.08
CA ARG A 352 17.85 6.31 23.83
C ARG A 352 17.53 7.49 22.92
N LYS A 353 18.13 7.58 21.74
CA LYS A 353 17.83 8.62 20.74
C LYS A 353 16.38 8.56 20.27
N LEU A 354 15.87 7.36 20.00
CA LEU A 354 14.48 7.15 19.59
C LEU A 354 13.51 7.56 20.72
N ALA A 355 13.81 7.23 21.97
CA ALA A 355 13.00 7.61 23.14
C ALA A 355 12.94 9.14 23.29
N GLN A 356 14.09 9.82 23.27
CA GLN A 356 14.16 11.29 23.33
C GLN A 356 13.38 11.94 22.17
N GLN A 357 13.56 11.45 20.94
CA GLN A 357 12.82 11.96 19.79
C GLN A 357 11.30 11.74 19.93
N THR A 358 10.90 10.61 20.52
CA THR A 358 9.49 10.30 20.78
C THR A 358 8.88 11.29 21.78
N GLU A 359 9.61 11.67 22.84
CA GLU A 359 9.16 12.68 23.80
C GLU A 359 8.97 14.06 23.14
N ILE A 360 9.95 14.51 22.35
CA ILE A 360 9.89 15.76 21.58
C ILE A 360 8.66 15.76 20.66
N LEU A 361 8.48 14.66 19.91
CA LEU A 361 7.38 14.52 18.97
C LEU A 361 6.02 14.46 19.67
N THR A 362 5.94 13.80 20.84
CA THR A 362 4.72 13.74 21.66
C THR A 362 4.33 15.14 22.16
N ALA A 363 5.29 15.90 22.69
CA ALA A 363 5.03 17.26 23.16
C ALA A 363 4.58 18.20 22.02
N ALA A 364 5.17 18.07 20.84
CA ALA A 364 4.74 18.83 19.66
C ALA A 364 3.34 18.40 19.18
N ALA A 365 3.04 17.09 19.15
CA ALA A 365 1.73 16.57 18.79
C ALA A 365 0.64 17.09 19.75
N GLN A 366 0.87 17.07 21.06
CA GLN A 366 -0.07 17.59 22.05
C GLN A 366 -0.40 19.07 21.84
N LYS A 367 0.60 19.89 21.50
CA LYS A 367 0.39 21.31 21.16
C LYS A 367 -0.49 21.45 19.92
N ILE A 368 -0.26 20.63 18.88
CA ILE A 368 -1.10 20.58 17.68
C ILE A 368 -2.54 20.21 18.06
N THR A 369 -2.74 19.18 18.88
CA THR A 369 -4.07 18.75 19.33
C THR A 369 -4.82 19.86 20.07
N GLN A 370 -4.14 20.60 20.95
CA GLN A 370 -4.73 21.74 21.67
C GLN A 370 -5.20 22.84 20.73
N ILE A 371 -4.35 23.24 19.78
CA ILE A 371 -4.68 24.29 18.80
C ILE A 371 -5.80 23.81 17.87
N ARG A 372 -5.74 22.58 17.36
CA ARG A 372 -6.82 21.99 16.55
C ARG A 372 -8.15 21.95 17.28
N THR A 373 -8.16 21.70 18.58
CA THR A 373 -9.40 21.70 19.37
C THR A 373 -10.04 23.10 19.36
N GLN A 374 -9.24 24.16 19.45
CA GLN A 374 -9.73 25.54 19.37
C GLN A 374 -10.21 25.88 17.96
N ILE A 375 -9.47 25.47 16.92
CA ILE A 375 -9.86 25.64 15.51
C ILE A 375 -11.17 24.90 15.22
N ALA A 376 -11.31 23.68 15.71
CA ALA A 376 -12.51 22.86 15.61
C ALA A 376 -13.74 23.59 16.17
N HIS A 377 -13.65 24.12 17.39
CA HIS A 377 -14.76 24.89 17.98
C HIS A 377 -15.11 26.16 17.19
N ARG A 378 -14.11 26.83 16.60
CA ARG A 378 -14.33 27.99 15.73
C ARG A 378 -15.05 27.61 14.45
N LEU A 379 -14.65 26.50 13.84
CA LEU A 379 -15.30 25.93 12.66
C LEU A 379 -16.75 25.54 12.98
N GLU A 380 -16.97 24.81 14.09
CA GLU A 380 -18.30 24.42 14.59
C GLU A 380 -19.25 25.62 14.70
N ARG A 381 -18.80 26.72 15.32
CA ARG A 381 -19.61 27.94 15.47
C ARG A 381 -19.94 28.59 14.13
N LYS A 382 -18.96 28.73 13.23
CA LYS A 382 -19.18 29.32 11.91
C LYS A 382 -20.15 28.49 11.07
N VAL A 383 -20.01 27.16 11.09
CA VAL A 383 -20.91 26.25 10.36
C VAL A 383 -22.32 26.30 10.93
N ALA A 384 -22.46 26.29 12.26
CA ALA A 384 -23.76 26.43 12.92
C ALA A 384 -24.48 27.74 12.54
N GLN A 385 -23.75 28.85 12.41
CA GLN A 385 -24.30 30.12 11.92
C GLN A 385 -24.83 29.99 10.49
N GLN A 386 -24.10 29.35 9.58
CA GLN A 386 -24.55 29.14 8.20
C GLN A 386 -25.76 28.20 8.12
N LEU A 387 -25.78 27.12 8.90
CA LEU A 387 -26.90 26.18 8.97
C LEU A 387 -28.18 26.89 9.47
N ARG A 388 -28.08 27.70 10.52
CA ARG A 388 -29.22 28.52 11.02
C ARG A 388 -29.74 29.48 9.96
N ALA A 389 -28.84 30.14 9.23
CA ALA A 389 -29.22 31.05 8.14
C ALA A 389 -29.96 30.34 6.99
N MET A 390 -29.75 29.03 6.81
CA MET A 390 -30.46 28.20 5.83
C MET A 390 -31.65 27.44 6.44
N TYR A 391 -32.18 27.91 7.58
CA TYR A 391 -33.33 27.33 8.28
C TYR A 391 -33.12 25.90 8.80
N MET A 392 -31.88 25.52 9.09
CA MET A 392 -31.50 24.23 9.67
C MET A 392 -31.04 24.39 11.14
N ALA A 393 -31.85 25.08 11.95
CA ALA A 393 -31.47 25.47 13.31
C ALA A 393 -31.27 24.29 14.29
N HIS A 394 -31.88 23.14 14.00
CA HIS A 394 -31.77 21.92 14.80
C HIS A 394 -30.62 21.01 14.35
N THR A 395 -29.94 21.38 13.26
CA THR A 395 -28.79 20.63 12.76
C THR A 395 -27.52 21.11 13.44
N GLU A 396 -26.77 20.18 14.03
CA GLU A 396 -25.52 20.45 14.73
C GLU A 396 -24.36 19.77 14.04
N PHE A 397 -23.28 20.53 13.82
CA PHE A 397 -22.02 20.06 13.27
C PHE A 397 -20.98 19.94 14.39
N LYS A 398 -20.25 18.83 14.39
CA LYS A 398 -19.22 18.52 15.39
C LYS A 398 -17.96 18.04 14.70
N VAL A 399 -16.82 18.55 15.14
CA VAL A 399 -15.50 18.07 14.72
C VAL A 399 -14.96 17.16 15.82
N ARG A 400 -14.56 15.94 15.46
CA ARG A 400 -13.95 14.99 16.40
C ARG A 400 -12.48 14.79 16.03
N LEU A 401 -11.62 14.86 17.05
CA LEU A 401 -10.21 14.51 16.95
C LEU A 401 -10.06 13.11 17.54
N ILE A 402 -9.74 12.13 16.70
CA ILE A 402 -9.63 10.72 17.07
C ILE A 402 -8.15 10.36 17.19
N PRO A 403 -7.66 9.89 18.35
CA PRO A 403 -6.26 9.52 18.54
C PRO A 403 -5.77 8.44 17.57
N THR A 404 -4.52 8.54 17.13
CA THR A 404 -3.83 7.59 16.23
C THR A 404 -2.34 7.50 16.57
N LYS A 405 -1.60 6.61 15.90
CA LYS A 405 -0.14 6.65 15.88
C LYS A 405 0.35 7.96 15.24
N PHE A 406 1.62 8.30 15.43
CA PHE A 406 2.24 9.46 14.78
C PHE A 406 2.13 9.36 13.25
N THR A 407 1.54 10.39 12.67
CA THR A 407 1.49 10.63 11.23
C THR A 407 2.22 11.93 10.92
N ILE A 408 2.41 12.22 9.63
CA ILE A 408 2.92 13.53 9.18
C ILE A 408 2.01 14.71 9.60
N TRP A 409 0.76 14.42 9.96
CA TRP A 409 -0.23 15.41 10.40
C TRP A 409 -0.37 15.49 11.93
N GLY A 410 0.34 14.69 12.73
CA GLY A 410 0.16 14.66 14.19
C GLY A 410 -0.26 13.29 14.70
N GLN A 411 -0.84 13.27 15.90
CA GLN A 411 -1.23 12.05 16.63
C GLN A 411 -2.75 11.87 16.70
N GLU A 412 -3.50 12.58 15.85
CA GLU A 412 -4.94 12.45 15.71
C GLU A 412 -5.34 12.53 14.24
N ARG A 413 -6.48 11.92 13.92
CA ARG A 413 -7.20 12.14 12.68
C ARG A 413 -8.46 12.94 12.98
N VAL A 414 -8.79 13.87 12.10
CA VAL A 414 -10.01 14.67 12.23
C VAL A 414 -11.13 13.97 11.48
N GLU A 415 -12.32 13.95 12.06
CA GLU A 415 -13.54 13.49 11.41
C GLU A 415 -14.69 14.47 11.67
N PHE A 416 -15.49 14.73 10.63
CA PHE A 416 -16.66 15.60 10.68
C PHE A 416 -17.95 14.81 10.90
N TYR A 417 -18.68 15.23 11.92
CA TYR A 417 -19.92 14.60 12.38
C TYR A 417 -21.07 15.60 12.31
N LEU A 418 -22.28 15.06 12.14
CA LEU A 418 -23.51 15.84 12.21
C LEU A 418 -24.59 15.11 12.98
N ARG A 419 -25.48 15.93 13.54
CA ARG A 419 -26.77 15.53 14.06
C ARG A 419 -27.81 16.39 13.36
N THR A 420 -28.69 15.78 12.57
CA THR A 420 -29.71 16.52 11.80
C THR A 420 -30.95 16.86 12.62
N ASN A 421 -31.32 16.00 13.57
CA ASN A 421 -32.53 16.12 14.37
C ASN A 421 -32.24 16.08 15.88
N LEU A 422 -33.09 16.73 16.67
CA LEU A 422 -33.03 16.64 18.13
C LEU A 422 -33.33 15.20 18.57
N GLY A 423 -32.55 14.69 19.53
CA GLY A 423 -32.72 13.35 20.08
C GLY A 423 -32.02 12.21 19.32
N THR A 424 -31.31 12.49 18.21
CA THR A 424 -30.45 11.50 17.55
C THR A 424 -28.98 11.68 17.92
N ASP A 425 -28.18 10.63 17.75
CA ASP A 425 -26.74 10.70 17.94
C ASP A 425 -26.03 11.40 16.79
N PHE A 426 -24.82 11.90 17.06
CA PHE A 426 -23.91 12.39 16.03
C PHE A 426 -23.41 11.23 15.15
N GLN A 427 -23.60 11.37 13.84
CA GLN A 427 -23.14 10.41 12.85
C GLN A 427 -22.06 11.02 11.95
N PRO A 428 -21.12 10.21 11.43
CA PRO A 428 -20.17 10.67 10.42
C PRO A 428 -20.90 11.22 9.19
N LEU A 429 -20.32 12.23 8.55
CA LEU A 429 -20.87 12.86 7.34
C LEU A 429 -21.31 11.87 6.26
N VAL A 430 -20.54 10.80 6.06
CA VAL A 430 -20.80 9.76 5.04
C VAL A 430 -22.05 8.93 5.31
N GLN A 431 -22.58 8.91 6.53
CA GLN A 431 -23.72 8.07 6.93
C GLN A 431 -25.07 8.81 6.88
N ILE A 432 -25.10 10.08 6.47
CA ILE A 432 -26.32 10.89 6.45
C ILE A 432 -27.10 10.59 5.17
N ALA A 433 -28.32 10.06 5.32
CA ALA A 433 -29.11 9.48 4.22
C ALA A 433 -30.00 10.45 3.41
N SER A 434 -30.16 11.72 3.81
CA SER A 434 -31.07 12.68 3.15
C SER A 434 -30.33 13.56 2.14
N GLY A 435 -30.55 13.34 0.83
CA GLY A 435 -29.84 14.04 -0.25
C GLY A 435 -30.03 15.57 -0.26
N GLY A 436 -31.24 16.05 0.01
CA GLY A 436 -31.54 17.50 0.03
C GLY A 436 -31.00 18.22 1.28
N GLU A 437 -31.01 17.56 2.44
CA GLU A 437 -30.38 18.10 3.65
C GLU A 437 -28.87 18.10 3.54
N LEU A 438 -28.30 17.02 2.99
CA LEU A 438 -26.86 16.90 2.78
C LEU A 438 -26.33 17.99 1.84
N ALA A 439 -27.04 18.30 0.74
CA ALA A 439 -26.65 19.37 -0.18
C ALA A 439 -26.58 20.74 0.51
N ARG A 440 -27.56 21.08 1.37
CA ARG A 440 -27.54 22.31 2.17
C ARG A 440 -26.44 22.31 3.23
N ILE A 441 -26.20 21.19 3.89
CA ILE A 441 -25.10 21.05 4.85
C ILE A 441 -23.75 21.24 4.15
N MET A 442 -23.56 20.64 2.98
CA MET A 442 -22.36 20.83 2.16
C MET A 442 -22.20 22.30 1.76
N LEU A 443 -23.29 22.97 1.36
CA LEU A 443 -23.26 24.41 1.07
C LEU A 443 -22.86 25.22 2.30
N ALA A 444 -23.34 24.89 3.50
CA ALA A 444 -22.96 25.55 4.75
C ALA A 444 -21.45 25.43 5.00
N LEU A 445 -20.93 24.21 4.88
CA LEU A 445 -19.52 23.90 5.06
C LEU A 445 -18.67 24.63 4.03
N LYS A 446 -19.03 24.54 2.74
CA LYS A 446 -18.33 25.23 1.65
C LYS A 446 -18.39 26.74 1.80
N THR A 447 -19.47 27.31 2.32
CA THR A 447 -19.54 28.76 2.61
C THR A 447 -18.47 29.19 3.61
N VAL A 448 -18.24 28.39 4.65
CA VAL A 448 -17.21 28.69 5.67
C VAL A 448 -15.79 28.40 5.16
N LEU A 449 -15.64 27.36 4.32
CA LEU A 449 -14.37 26.85 3.85
C LEU A 449 -13.91 27.45 2.52
N ALA A 450 -14.76 28.14 1.76
CA ALA A 450 -14.50 28.60 0.40
C ALA A 450 -13.17 29.35 0.28
N GLN A 451 -12.90 30.31 1.17
CA GLN A 451 -11.65 31.09 1.15
C GLN A 451 -10.37 30.24 1.34
N TYR A 452 -10.51 29.02 1.84
CA TYR A 452 -9.42 28.09 2.09
C TYR A 452 -9.36 26.96 1.05
N GLN A 453 -10.33 26.82 0.14
CA GLN A 453 -10.28 25.73 -0.83
C GLN A 453 -9.19 25.98 -1.89
N PRO A 454 -8.50 24.92 -2.35
CA PRO A 454 -7.47 25.05 -3.39
C PRO A 454 -8.07 25.20 -4.81
N VAL A 455 -9.38 25.03 -4.97
CA VAL A 455 -10.04 25.00 -6.29
C VAL A 455 -10.41 26.39 -6.80
N GLY A 456 -10.40 26.55 -8.12
CA GLY A 456 -10.71 27.81 -8.78
C GLY A 456 -12.18 28.00 -9.16
N THR A 457 -12.98 26.93 -9.13
CA THR A 457 -14.41 26.93 -9.47
C THR A 457 -15.18 25.93 -8.61
N LEU A 458 -16.37 26.32 -8.17
CA LEU A 458 -17.35 25.45 -7.51
C LEU A 458 -18.56 25.28 -8.40
N ILE A 459 -19.03 24.04 -8.55
CA ILE A 459 -20.22 23.74 -9.33
C ILE A 459 -21.29 23.15 -8.41
N PHE A 460 -22.48 23.73 -8.46
CA PHE A 460 -23.65 23.28 -7.74
C PHE A 460 -24.70 22.76 -8.72
N ASP A 461 -24.95 21.46 -8.68
CA ASP A 461 -25.95 20.77 -9.51
C ASP A 461 -27.20 20.49 -8.67
N GLU A 462 -28.28 21.21 -8.97
CA GLU A 462 -29.61 20.98 -8.39
C GLU A 462 -29.65 20.91 -6.85
N ILE A 463 -28.78 21.69 -6.18
CA ILE A 463 -28.76 21.84 -4.71
C ILE A 463 -30.08 22.42 -4.18
N ASP A 464 -30.81 23.09 -5.06
CA ASP A 464 -32.12 23.68 -4.84
C ASP A 464 -33.29 22.69 -5.04
N THR A 465 -33.02 21.40 -5.21
CA THR A 465 -34.09 20.39 -5.31
C THR A 465 -34.82 20.25 -3.98
N GLY A 466 -36.15 20.29 -4.03
CA GLY A 466 -37.01 20.06 -2.87
C GLY A 466 -37.05 21.21 -1.87
N VAL A 467 -36.60 22.41 -2.27
CA VAL A 467 -36.66 23.63 -1.45
C VAL A 467 -37.41 24.74 -2.18
N SER A 468 -38.05 25.64 -1.44
CA SER A 468 -38.82 26.75 -2.00
C SER A 468 -38.87 27.95 -1.03
N GLY A 469 -39.35 29.09 -1.53
CA GLY A 469 -39.56 30.30 -0.75
C GLY A 469 -38.28 30.80 -0.07
N ARG A 470 -38.38 31.14 1.22
CA ARG A 470 -37.27 31.72 2.00
C ARG A 470 -36.01 30.86 2.05
N VAL A 471 -36.15 29.54 1.94
CA VAL A 471 -35.01 28.61 1.94
C VAL A 471 -34.23 28.72 0.63
N ALA A 472 -34.94 28.82 -0.50
CA ALA A 472 -34.33 29.01 -1.82
C ALA A 472 -33.54 30.33 -1.90
N GLN A 473 -34.12 31.40 -1.34
CA GLN A 473 -33.46 32.69 -1.23
C GLN A 473 -32.16 32.59 -0.42
N ALA A 474 -32.21 31.99 0.77
CA ALA A 474 -31.04 31.80 1.61
C ALA A 474 -29.94 31.00 0.90
N ILE A 475 -30.29 29.95 0.15
CA ILE A 475 -29.33 29.17 -0.64
C ILE A 475 -28.65 30.04 -1.72
N GLY A 476 -29.42 30.83 -2.47
CA GLY A 476 -28.89 31.76 -3.47
C GLY A 476 -27.92 32.77 -2.86
N GLU A 477 -28.27 33.35 -1.71
CA GLU A 477 -27.40 34.29 -0.97
C GLU A 477 -26.10 33.63 -0.51
N LYS A 478 -26.12 32.36 -0.07
CA LYS A 478 -24.90 31.64 0.30
C LYS A 478 -24.02 31.33 -0.91
N MET A 479 -24.61 30.96 -2.04
CA MET A 479 -23.86 30.80 -3.29
C MET A 479 -23.22 32.11 -3.73
N ALA A 480 -23.93 33.24 -3.64
CA ALA A 480 -23.37 34.56 -3.92
C ALA A 480 -22.25 34.94 -2.93
N GLN A 481 -22.39 34.59 -1.64
CA GLN A 481 -21.34 34.80 -0.65
C GLN A 481 -20.06 34.03 -1.00
N ILE A 482 -20.19 32.77 -1.45
CA ILE A 482 -19.05 31.97 -1.94
C ILE A 482 -18.45 32.60 -3.21
N ALA A 483 -19.32 33.09 -4.10
CA ALA A 483 -18.96 33.67 -5.39
C ALA A 483 -18.05 34.90 -5.29
N GLN A 484 -18.04 35.58 -4.14
CA GLN A 484 -17.12 36.68 -3.85
C GLN A 484 -15.65 36.25 -3.78
N GLN A 485 -15.37 34.95 -3.54
CA GLN A 485 -14.02 34.42 -3.35
C GLN A 485 -13.61 33.45 -4.47
N ILE A 486 -14.54 32.61 -4.92
CA ILE A 486 -14.30 31.57 -5.94
C ILE A 486 -15.44 31.62 -6.95
N GLN A 487 -15.16 31.37 -8.23
CA GLN A 487 -16.22 31.27 -9.24
C GLN A 487 -17.25 30.18 -8.86
N VAL A 488 -18.53 30.49 -8.91
CA VAL A 488 -19.61 29.53 -8.68
C VAL A 488 -20.41 29.35 -9.97
N LEU A 489 -20.60 28.11 -10.40
CA LEU A 489 -21.56 27.74 -11.44
C LEU A 489 -22.72 26.99 -10.77
N CYS A 490 -23.95 27.40 -11.04
CA CYS A 490 -25.13 26.76 -10.46
C CYS A 490 -26.12 26.39 -11.56
N ILE A 491 -26.58 25.14 -11.58
CA ILE A 491 -27.79 24.76 -12.30
C ILE A 491 -28.96 24.94 -11.34
N THR A 492 -29.93 25.75 -11.75
CA THR A 492 -31.10 26.04 -10.93
C THR A 492 -32.36 26.15 -11.77
N HIS A 493 -33.47 25.74 -11.17
CA HIS A 493 -34.83 25.96 -11.66
C HIS A 493 -35.58 26.98 -10.79
N LEU A 494 -34.96 27.47 -9.71
CA LEU A 494 -35.58 28.40 -8.78
C LEU A 494 -35.30 29.87 -9.17
N PRO A 495 -36.36 30.69 -9.33
CA PRO A 495 -36.20 32.09 -9.72
C PRO A 495 -35.42 32.91 -8.69
N GLN A 496 -35.51 32.55 -7.40
CA GLN A 496 -34.77 33.23 -6.32
C GLN A 496 -33.25 33.08 -6.48
N VAL A 497 -32.77 31.87 -6.82
CA VAL A 497 -31.34 31.61 -7.02
C VAL A 497 -30.87 32.26 -8.32
N ALA A 498 -31.67 32.18 -9.40
CA ALA A 498 -31.38 32.83 -10.66
C ALA A 498 -31.30 34.37 -10.55
N ALA A 499 -32.17 34.98 -9.74
CA ALA A 499 -32.17 36.42 -9.48
C ALA A 499 -30.88 36.89 -8.80
N VAL A 500 -30.39 36.12 -7.82
CA VAL A 500 -29.17 36.45 -7.05
C VAL A 500 -27.89 36.29 -7.88
N SER A 501 -27.90 35.51 -8.97
CA SER A 501 -26.72 35.34 -9.82
C SER A 501 -26.21 36.64 -10.47
N ASP A 502 -24.89 36.73 -10.62
CA ASP A 502 -24.21 37.84 -11.32
C ASP A 502 -24.46 37.74 -12.83
N LYS A 503 -24.35 36.52 -13.38
CA LYS A 503 -24.64 36.20 -14.77
C LYS A 503 -25.64 35.07 -14.85
N GLN A 504 -26.62 35.21 -15.74
CA GLN A 504 -27.62 34.20 -16.01
C GLN A 504 -27.52 33.75 -17.46
N TYR A 505 -27.46 32.43 -17.65
CA TYR A 505 -27.43 31.76 -18.94
C TYR A 505 -28.76 31.03 -19.13
N LEU A 506 -29.38 31.22 -20.29
CA LEU A 506 -30.57 30.47 -20.71
C LEU A 506 -30.14 29.34 -21.63
N VAL A 507 -30.45 28.10 -21.22
CA VAL A 507 -30.26 26.90 -22.01
C VAL A 507 -31.61 26.54 -22.64
N ALA A 508 -31.70 26.64 -23.97
CA ALA A 508 -32.93 26.42 -24.72
C ALA A 508 -32.76 25.37 -25.82
N LYS A 509 -33.81 24.59 -26.06
CA LYS A 509 -33.91 23.69 -27.22
C LYS A 509 -34.44 24.48 -28.40
N GLN A 510 -33.74 24.42 -29.52
CA GLN A 510 -34.24 24.87 -30.82
C GLN A 510 -34.41 23.65 -31.71
N VAL A 511 -35.62 23.48 -32.26
CA VAL A 511 -35.91 22.46 -33.25
C VAL A 511 -35.68 23.07 -34.62
N GLN A 512 -34.71 22.54 -35.37
CA GLN A 512 -34.42 22.97 -36.73
C GLN A 512 -34.27 21.73 -37.62
N ASN A 513 -35.04 21.66 -38.72
CA ASN A 513 -34.98 20.57 -39.69
C ASN A 513 -35.08 19.16 -39.08
N GLN A 514 -36.08 18.92 -38.20
CA GLN A 514 -36.28 17.65 -37.47
C GLN A 514 -35.14 17.24 -36.52
N SER A 515 -34.16 18.13 -36.26
CA SER A 515 -33.10 17.92 -35.27
C SER A 515 -33.24 18.91 -34.12
N THR A 516 -33.15 18.40 -32.89
CA THR A 516 -33.10 19.23 -31.69
C THR A 516 -31.66 19.67 -31.42
N ARG A 517 -31.45 20.97 -31.29
CA ARG A 517 -30.18 21.58 -30.91
C ARG A 517 -30.33 22.35 -29.60
N THR A 518 -29.41 22.11 -28.67
CA THR A 518 -29.27 22.96 -27.47
C THR A 518 -28.50 24.24 -27.82
N THR A 519 -29.02 25.38 -27.38
CA THR A 519 -28.40 26.70 -27.48
C THR A 519 -28.24 27.30 -26.08
N ILE A 520 -27.20 28.11 -25.90
CA ILE A 520 -26.90 28.78 -24.63
C ILE A 520 -26.68 30.25 -24.92
N GLN A 521 -27.40 31.10 -24.20
CA GLN A 521 -27.31 32.55 -24.34
C GLN A 521 -27.16 33.21 -22.98
N ILE A 522 -26.22 34.16 -22.88
CA ILE A 522 -26.12 35.04 -21.72
C ILE A 522 -27.24 36.10 -21.78
N LEU A 523 -27.98 36.24 -20.68
CA LEU A 523 -29.15 37.12 -20.62
C LEU A 523 -28.76 38.55 -20.23
N LYS A 524 -29.29 39.52 -20.97
CA LYS A 524 -29.27 40.94 -20.58
C LYS A 524 -30.26 41.21 -19.44
N PRO A 525 -30.10 42.31 -18.65
CA PRO A 525 -30.96 42.59 -17.50
C PRO A 525 -32.47 42.50 -17.80
N ARG A 526 -32.92 43.13 -18.90
CA ARG A 526 -34.31 43.02 -19.35
C ARG A 526 -34.75 41.58 -19.67
N GLN A 527 -33.91 40.80 -20.33
CA GLN A 527 -34.20 39.39 -20.66
C GLN A 527 -34.22 38.50 -19.41
N ARG A 528 -33.42 38.84 -18.39
CA ARG A 528 -33.47 38.14 -17.09
C ARG A 528 -34.84 38.31 -16.42
N VAL A 529 -35.43 39.51 -16.48
CA VAL A 529 -36.79 39.75 -15.94
C VAL A 529 -37.80 38.82 -16.62
N GLU A 530 -37.72 38.68 -17.94
CA GLU A 530 -38.63 37.81 -18.71
C GLU A 530 -38.46 36.34 -18.32
N VAL A 531 -37.24 35.82 -18.31
CA VAL A 531 -36.96 34.42 -17.96
C VAL A 531 -37.29 34.12 -16.50
N ILE A 532 -37.01 35.03 -15.57
CA ILE A 532 -37.37 34.84 -14.15
C ILE A 532 -38.89 34.85 -13.97
N ALA A 533 -39.61 35.68 -14.73
CA ALA A 533 -41.07 35.67 -14.72
C ALA A 533 -41.64 34.34 -15.29
N GLU A 534 -41.03 33.79 -16.34
CA GLU A 534 -41.36 32.45 -16.85
C GLU A 534 -41.11 31.36 -15.80
N MET A 535 -39.99 31.44 -15.06
CA MET A 535 -39.68 30.51 -13.97
C MET A 535 -40.67 30.60 -12.80
N LEU A 536 -41.33 31.75 -12.59
CA LEU A 536 -42.31 31.94 -11.51
C LEU A 536 -43.69 31.36 -11.84
N GLU A 537 -44.19 31.52 -13.08
CA GLU A 537 -45.61 31.25 -13.41
C GLU A 537 -45.81 30.16 -14.50
N GLY A 538 -44.72 29.71 -15.14
CA GLY A 538 -44.63 28.51 -15.97
C GLY A 538 -45.35 28.52 -17.32
N THR A 539 -46.57 29.06 -17.41
CA THR A 539 -47.44 28.91 -18.60
C THR A 539 -47.86 30.23 -19.24
N LYS A 540 -48.17 31.28 -18.45
CA LYS A 540 -48.57 32.58 -18.99
C LYS A 540 -48.03 33.71 -18.13
N VAL A 541 -46.95 34.33 -18.60
CA VAL A 541 -46.33 35.48 -17.93
C VAL A 541 -47.27 36.67 -17.92
N THR A 542 -47.77 37.05 -16.73
CA THR A 542 -48.59 38.25 -16.53
C THR A 542 -47.74 39.49 -16.24
N ALA A 543 -48.35 40.68 -16.29
CA ALA A 543 -47.69 41.93 -15.88
C ALA A 543 -47.26 41.89 -14.41
N ILE A 544 -48.08 41.28 -13.54
CA ILE A 544 -47.80 41.13 -12.10
C ILE A 544 -46.58 40.24 -11.88
N THR A 545 -46.48 39.14 -12.61
CA THR A 545 -45.32 38.22 -12.50
C THR A 545 -44.04 38.86 -13.01
N LYS A 546 -44.10 39.66 -14.07
CA LYS A 546 -42.95 40.48 -14.49
C LYS A 546 -42.55 41.49 -13.42
N GLN A 547 -43.51 42.11 -12.74
CA GLN A 547 -43.22 43.01 -11.63
C GLN A 547 -42.55 42.28 -10.46
N HIS A 548 -43.03 41.10 -10.08
CA HIS A 548 -42.40 40.28 -9.03
C HIS A 548 -40.97 39.85 -9.43
N ALA A 549 -40.76 39.42 -10.68
CA ALA A 549 -39.42 39.11 -11.19
C ALA A 549 -38.48 40.33 -11.16
N HIS A 550 -39.00 41.51 -11.51
CA HIS A 550 -38.28 42.77 -11.44
C HIS A 550 -37.89 43.12 -10.00
N GLU A 551 -38.80 42.96 -9.03
CA GLU A 551 -38.53 43.18 -7.61
C GLU A 551 -37.46 42.22 -7.08
N LEU A 552 -37.53 40.92 -7.41
CA LEU A 552 -36.51 39.94 -7.02
C LEU A 552 -35.12 40.32 -7.54
N LEU A 553 -35.02 40.71 -8.82
CA LEU A 553 -33.76 41.17 -9.40
C LEU A 553 -33.25 42.44 -8.76
N LYS A 554 -34.13 43.39 -8.45
CA LYS A 554 -33.77 44.68 -7.85
C LYS A 554 -33.34 44.55 -6.39
N LEU A 555 -33.95 43.62 -5.64
CA LEU A 555 -33.52 43.26 -4.29
C LEU A 555 -32.14 42.61 -4.29
N ALA A 556 -31.88 41.71 -5.25
CA ALA A 556 -30.58 41.06 -5.39
C ALA A 556 -29.50 42.02 -5.90
N HIS A 557 -29.85 42.92 -6.81
CA HIS A 557 -28.94 43.81 -7.53
C HIS A 557 -29.50 45.23 -7.63
N PRO A 558 -29.40 46.04 -6.56
CA PRO A 558 -30.00 47.38 -6.51
C PRO A 558 -29.49 48.34 -7.60
N GLN A 559 -28.33 48.05 -8.19
CA GLN A 559 -27.66 48.91 -9.18
C GLN A 559 -27.95 48.52 -10.64
N LEU A 560 -28.66 47.42 -10.91
CA LEU A 560 -28.98 47.01 -12.28
C LEU A 560 -30.04 47.94 -12.89
N ASP A 561 -29.73 48.51 -14.06
CA ASP A 561 -30.72 49.13 -14.93
C ASP A 561 -31.48 48.02 -15.66
N LEU A 562 -32.72 47.77 -15.23
CA LEU A 562 -33.56 46.68 -15.73
C LEU A 562 -34.37 47.07 -16.97
N GLU A 563 -34.30 48.34 -17.40
CA GLU A 563 -34.98 48.84 -18.61
C GLU A 563 -34.10 48.76 -19.87
N LYS A 564 -32.78 48.54 -19.70
CA LYS A 564 -31.78 48.33 -20.76
C LYS A 564 -31.30 46.88 -20.83
#